data_AF-A0A7S0Z5R3-F1
#
_entry.id   AF-A0A7S0Z5R3-F1
#
_cell.length_a   1.000
_cell.length_b   1.000
_cell.length_c   1.000
_cell.angle_alpha   90.00
_cell.angle_beta   90.00
_cell.angle_gamma   90.00
#
_symmetry.space_group_name_H-M   'P 1'
#
loop_
_entity.id
_entity.type
_entity.pdbx_description
1 polymer ?
#
loop_
_entity_poly.entity_id
_entity_poly.type
_entity_poly.pdbx_seq_one_letter_code
_entity_poly.pdbx_strand_id
1 'polypeptide(L)'
;DPPPQSKRSNVEAWTAAIDNAKAQLEHQATRIVNLELALKFAPAAWRARNAWAEAMIMQYEKEVERARTSMNALNVTRKLQQEAAAKEFGALEREWYATTAKCVAIESAILDLEAKLGAAK
;
A
#
# COMPACT_ATOMS: atom_id res chain seq x y z
N ASP A 1 -1.26 -37.26 39.71
CA ASP A 1 -0.75 -38.63 39.53
C ASP A 1 0.11 -39.07 40.69
N PRO A 2 0.06 -40.37 41.08
CA PRO A 2 0.96 -40.89 42.10
C PRO A 2 2.42 -40.80 41.65
N PRO A 3 3.38 -40.70 42.59
CA PRO A 3 4.80 -40.71 42.23
C PRO A 3 5.18 -42.02 41.50
N PRO A 4 6.23 -41.98 40.66
CA PRO A 4 6.73 -43.17 39.95
C PRO A 4 6.97 -44.33 40.90
N GLN A 5 6.72 -45.57 40.47
CA GLN A 5 6.82 -46.77 41.34
C GLN A 5 8.14 -46.85 42.12
N SER A 6 9.26 -46.45 41.52
CA SER A 6 10.59 -46.40 42.14
C SER A 6 10.75 -45.39 43.28
N LYS A 7 9.83 -44.42 43.41
CA LYS A 7 9.85 -43.35 44.42
C LYS A 7 8.68 -43.42 45.41
N ARG A 8 7.88 -44.49 45.40
CA ARG A 8 6.69 -44.61 46.26
C ARG A 8 6.98 -44.93 47.73
N SER A 9 8.19 -45.35 48.06
CA SER A 9 8.63 -45.46 49.46
C SER A 9 9.08 -44.12 50.06
N ASN A 10 9.27 -43.10 49.22
CA ASN A 10 9.72 -41.77 49.62
C ASN A 10 8.50 -40.87 49.91
N VAL A 11 8.44 -40.32 51.12
CA VAL A 11 7.32 -39.51 51.62
C VAL A 11 7.28 -38.14 50.94
N GLU A 12 8.44 -37.55 50.62
CA GLU A 12 8.54 -36.27 49.93
C GLU A 12 7.97 -36.36 48.50
N ALA A 13 8.18 -37.49 47.81
CA ALA A 13 7.64 -37.74 46.48
C ALA A 13 6.11 -37.83 46.47
N TRP A 14 5.50 -38.38 47.53
CA TRP A 14 4.05 -38.37 47.71
C TRP A 14 3.52 -36.99 48.07
N THR A 15 4.23 -36.25 48.91
CA THR A 15 3.87 -34.87 49.28
C THR A 15 3.84 -33.97 48.04
N ALA A 16 4.90 -34.01 47.22
CA ALA A 16 4.95 -33.26 45.96
C ALA A 16 3.84 -33.68 44.96
N ALA A 17 3.52 -34.98 44.90
CA ALA A 17 2.43 -35.48 44.05
C ALA A 17 1.05 -34.98 44.52
N ILE A 18 0.83 -34.90 45.83
CA ILE A 18 -0.40 -34.34 46.42
C ILE A 18 -0.48 -32.83 46.15
N ASP A 19 0.62 -32.09 46.33
CA ASP A 19 0.63 -30.65 46.10
C ASP A 19 0.38 -30.32 44.61
N ASN A 20 0.94 -31.09 43.70
CA ASN A 20 0.62 -30.98 42.28
C ASN A 20 -0.86 -31.30 42.00
N ALA A 21 -1.42 -32.36 42.60
CA ALA A 21 -2.83 -32.69 42.44
C ALA A 21 -3.76 -31.57 42.95
N LYS A 22 -3.42 -30.94 44.08
CA LYS A 22 -4.14 -29.77 44.60
C LYS A 22 -4.04 -28.58 43.64
N ALA A 23 -2.85 -28.26 43.15
CA ALA A 23 -2.66 -27.18 42.17
C ALA A 23 -3.47 -27.43 40.89
N GLN A 24 -3.47 -28.66 40.39
CA GLN A 24 -4.27 -29.05 39.22
C GLN A 24 -5.77 -28.90 39.49
N LEU A 25 -6.26 -29.28 40.67
CA LEU A 25 -7.66 -29.11 41.04
C LEU A 25 -8.07 -27.63 41.02
N GLU A 26 -7.28 -26.75 41.62
CA GLU A 26 -7.52 -25.29 41.61
C GLU A 26 -7.51 -24.71 40.20
N HIS A 27 -6.58 -25.16 39.35
CA HIS A 27 -6.56 -24.77 37.94
C HIS A 27 -7.81 -25.24 37.18
N GLN A 28 -8.29 -26.46 37.42
CA GLN A 28 -9.52 -26.95 36.78
C GLN A 28 -10.74 -26.18 37.29
N ALA A 29 -10.83 -25.88 38.58
CA ALA A 29 -11.91 -25.06 39.14
C ALA A 29 -11.94 -23.67 38.48
N THR A 30 -10.78 -23.01 38.37
CA THR A 30 -10.66 -21.72 37.66
C THR A 30 -11.06 -21.83 36.19
N ARG A 31 -10.62 -22.90 35.50
CA ARG A 31 -10.94 -23.14 34.10
C ARG A 31 -12.45 -23.30 33.89
N ILE A 32 -13.15 -24.00 34.79
CA ILE A 32 -14.61 -24.16 34.71
C ILE A 32 -15.28 -22.78 34.79
N VAL A 33 -14.93 -21.95 35.78
CA VAL A 33 -15.49 -20.59 35.92
C VAL A 33 -15.22 -19.74 34.68
N ASN A 34 -14.01 -19.81 34.12
CA ASN A 34 -13.68 -19.09 32.89
C ASN A 34 -14.48 -19.58 31.68
N LEU A 35 -14.72 -20.88 31.57
CA LEU A 35 -15.54 -21.46 30.51
C LEU A 35 -17.02 -21.08 30.65
N GLU A 36 -17.55 -21.04 31.87
CA GLU A 36 -18.91 -20.56 32.12
C GLU A 36 -19.07 -19.09 31.72
N LEU A 37 -18.08 -18.25 32.06
CA LEU A 37 -18.04 -16.86 31.63
C LEU A 37 -17.97 -16.76 30.09
N ALA A 38 -17.11 -17.55 29.46
CA ALA A 38 -16.97 -17.58 28.01
C ALA A 38 -18.26 -18.03 27.33
N LEU A 39 -18.91 -19.10 27.80
CA LEU A 39 -20.19 -19.57 27.26
C LEU A 39 -21.27 -18.48 27.34
N LYS A 40 -21.28 -17.70 28.42
CA LYS A 40 -22.26 -16.63 28.62
C LYS A 40 -22.01 -15.40 27.74
N PHE A 41 -20.75 -14.98 27.58
CA PHE A 41 -20.44 -13.67 26.99
C PHE A 41 -19.67 -13.73 25.67
N ALA A 42 -18.84 -14.75 25.44
CA ALA A 42 -17.99 -14.83 24.26
C ALA A 42 -18.78 -14.85 22.93
N PRO A 43 -19.91 -15.56 22.78
CA PRO A 43 -20.65 -15.53 21.52
C PRO A 43 -21.13 -14.14 21.13
N ALA A 44 -21.64 -13.36 22.08
CA ALA A 44 -22.09 -11.99 21.83
C ALA A 44 -20.91 -11.06 21.51
N ALA A 45 -19.84 -11.14 22.31
CA ALA A 45 -18.63 -10.37 22.08
C ALA A 45 -17.99 -10.67 20.72
N TRP A 46 -17.95 -11.95 20.32
CA TRP A 46 -17.41 -12.36 19.03
C TRP A 46 -18.22 -11.82 17.86
N ARG A 47 -19.55 -11.92 17.91
CA ARG A 47 -20.42 -11.35 16.86
C ARG A 47 -20.26 -9.83 16.76
N ALA A 48 -20.20 -9.13 17.88
CA ALA A 48 -19.96 -7.68 17.89
C ALA A 48 -18.59 -7.33 17.29
N ARG A 49 -17.54 -8.08 17.64
CA ARG A 49 -16.19 -7.92 17.08
C ARG A 49 -16.15 -8.18 15.58
N ASN A 50 -16.90 -9.18 15.10
CA ASN A 50 -17.01 -9.51 13.68
C ASN A 50 -17.74 -8.40 12.92
N ALA A 51 -18.90 -7.94 13.41
CA ALA A 51 -19.64 -6.82 12.80
C ALA A 51 -18.80 -5.54 12.73
N TRP A 52 -18.02 -5.25 13.78
CA TRP A 52 -17.08 -4.13 13.76
C TRP A 52 -15.97 -4.33 12.72
N ALA A 53 -15.42 -5.54 12.58
CA ALA A 53 -14.41 -5.83 11.57
C ALA A 53 -14.95 -5.66 10.15
N GLU A 54 -16.16 -6.16 9.87
CA GLU A 54 -16.85 -6.01 8.59
C GLU A 54 -17.08 -4.53 8.27
N ALA A 55 -17.55 -3.73 9.23
CA ALA A 55 -17.73 -2.29 9.05
C ALA A 55 -16.41 -1.57 8.73
N MET A 56 -15.33 -1.93 9.41
CA MET A 56 -13.99 -1.38 9.15
C MET A 56 -13.49 -1.74 7.74
N ILE A 57 -13.68 -3.00 7.31
CA ILE A 57 -13.32 -3.44 5.96
C ILE A 57 -14.06 -2.60 4.92
N MET A 58 -15.39 -2.44 5.05
CA MET A 58 -16.18 -1.63 4.12
C MET A 58 -15.72 -0.17 4.07
N GLN A 59 -15.32 0.41 5.21
CA GLN A 59 -14.78 1.77 5.25
C GLN A 59 -13.47 1.87 4.47
N TYR A 60 -12.52 0.95 4.71
CA TYR A 60 -11.24 0.96 4.01
C TYR A 60 -11.39 0.69 2.51
N GLU A 61 -12.28 -0.22 2.10
CA GLU A 61 -12.58 -0.44 0.67
C GLU A 61 -13.09 0.82 -0.01
N LYS A 62 -13.96 1.59 0.65
CA LYS A 62 -14.46 2.87 0.16
C LYS A 62 -13.35 3.92 0.06
N GLU A 63 -12.45 3.98 1.03
CA GLU A 63 -11.31 4.90 1.00
C GLU A 63 -10.33 4.56 -0.14
N VAL A 64 -10.05 3.28 -0.33
CA VAL A 64 -9.23 2.79 -1.45
C VAL A 64 -9.85 3.19 -2.78
N GLU A 65 -11.16 2.99 -2.96
CA GLU A 65 -11.78 3.34 -4.23
C GLU A 65 -11.84 4.86 -4.44
N ARG A 66 -12.08 5.64 -3.39
CA ARG A 66 -11.97 7.11 -3.47
C ARG A 66 -10.58 7.55 -3.93
N ALA A 67 -9.52 6.95 -3.35
CA ALA A 67 -8.15 7.27 -3.72
C ALA A 67 -7.82 6.87 -5.16
N ARG A 68 -8.26 5.68 -5.60
CA ARG A 68 -8.09 5.20 -6.98
C ARG A 68 -8.79 6.09 -7.99
N THR A 69 -10.03 6.47 -7.71
CA THR A 69 -10.81 7.38 -8.55
C THR A 69 -10.12 8.74 -8.67
N SER A 70 -9.66 9.32 -7.55
CA SER A 70 -8.92 10.59 -7.55
C SER A 70 -7.60 10.51 -8.32
N MET A 71 -6.85 9.41 -8.14
CA MET A 71 -5.60 9.16 -8.85
C MET A 71 -5.85 9.07 -10.36
N ASN A 72 -6.88 8.34 -10.78
CA ASN A 72 -7.21 8.19 -12.19
C ASN A 72 -7.62 9.52 -12.83
N ALA A 73 -8.48 10.31 -12.16
CA ALA A 73 -8.87 11.64 -12.65
C ALA A 73 -7.65 12.57 -12.84
N LEU A 74 -6.70 12.52 -11.91
CA LEU A 74 -5.46 13.29 -12.00
C LEU A 74 -4.57 12.81 -13.16
N ASN A 75 -4.44 11.48 -13.33
CA ASN A 75 -3.66 10.91 -14.42
C ASN A 75 -4.25 11.24 -15.79
N VAL A 76 -5.57 11.20 -15.94
CA VAL A 76 -6.27 11.62 -17.16
C VAL A 76 -5.99 13.09 -17.45
N THR A 77 -6.15 13.96 -16.45
CA THR A 77 -5.88 15.40 -16.60
C THR A 77 -4.44 15.66 -17.03
N ARG A 78 -3.47 15.01 -16.37
CA ARG A 78 -2.05 15.12 -16.73
C ARG A 78 -1.80 14.65 -18.16
N LYS A 79 -2.40 13.53 -18.56
CA LYS A 79 -2.22 12.98 -19.91
C LYS A 79 -2.73 13.95 -20.98
N LEU A 80 -3.91 14.54 -20.78
CA LEU A 80 -4.47 15.54 -21.68
C LEU A 80 -3.57 16.79 -21.80
N GLN A 81 -3.05 17.28 -20.67
CA GLN A 81 -2.12 18.42 -20.66
C GLN A 81 -0.83 18.10 -21.41
N GLN A 82 -0.25 16.91 -21.19
CA GLN A 82 0.96 16.48 -21.88
C GLN A 82 0.74 16.33 -23.39
N GLU A 83 -0.40 15.79 -23.82
CA GLU A 83 -0.73 15.67 -25.24
C GLU A 83 -0.95 17.03 -25.91
N ALA A 84 -1.57 17.99 -25.20
CA ALA A 84 -1.72 19.36 -25.69
C ALA A 84 -0.35 20.04 -25.86
N ALA A 85 0.50 19.98 -24.83
CA ALA A 85 1.85 20.53 -24.88
C ALA A 85 2.70 19.88 -25.98
N ALA A 86 2.61 18.56 -26.17
CA ALA A 86 3.34 17.86 -27.23
C ALA A 86 2.97 18.36 -28.63
N LYS A 87 1.69 18.69 -28.87
CA LYS A 87 1.26 19.28 -30.15
C LYS A 87 1.85 20.67 -30.36
N GLU A 88 1.88 21.48 -29.30
CA GLU A 88 2.46 22.83 -29.34
C GLU A 88 3.97 22.79 -29.59
N PHE A 89 4.71 21.95 -28.86
CA PHE A 89 6.14 21.73 -29.11
C PHE A 89 6.42 21.30 -30.54
N GLY A 90 5.64 20.36 -31.09
CA GLY A 90 5.82 19.94 -32.48
C GLY A 90 5.49 21.04 -33.51
N ALA A 91 4.62 22.00 -33.18
CA ALA A 91 4.36 23.15 -34.04
C ALA A 91 5.53 24.15 -33.98
N LEU A 92 5.99 24.49 -32.78
CA LEU A 92 7.13 25.39 -32.56
C LEU A 92 8.42 24.85 -33.16
N GLU A 93 8.65 23.54 -33.06
CA GLU A 93 9.82 22.88 -33.66
C GLU A 93 9.81 23.03 -35.19
N ARG A 94 8.66 22.77 -35.84
CA ARG A 94 8.52 22.97 -37.30
C ARG A 94 8.74 24.43 -37.69
N GLU A 95 8.19 25.37 -36.93
CA GLU A 95 8.36 26.79 -37.18
C GLU A 95 9.83 27.22 -37.03
N TRP A 96 10.51 26.72 -36.00
CA TRP A 96 11.92 26.97 -35.77
C TRP A 96 12.79 26.45 -36.92
N TYR A 97 12.58 25.21 -37.36
CA TYR A 97 13.29 24.66 -38.53
C TYR A 97 13.02 25.49 -39.80
N ALA A 98 11.75 25.82 -40.07
CA ALA A 98 11.39 26.60 -41.24
C ALA A 98 12.01 28.01 -41.23
N THR A 99 12.02 28.67 -40.08
CA THR A 99 12.59 30.02 -39.92
C THR A 99 14.11 29.98 -40.05
N THR A 100 14.77 29.00 -39.42
CA THR A 100 16.22 28.83 -39.53
C THR A 100 16.63 28.55 -40.98
N ALA A 101 15.92 27.67 -41.69
CA ALA A 101 16.16 27.40 -43.11
C ALA A 101 15.98 28.65 -43.99
N LYS A 102 14.98 29.49 -43.70
CA LYS A 102 14.80 30.78 -44.39
C LYS A 102 15.97 31.73 -44.13
N CYS A 103 16.44 31.85 -42.89
CA CYS A 103 17.61 32.68 -42.55
C CYS A 103 18.84 32.24 -43.37
N VAL A 104 19.14 30.93 -43.39
CA VAL A 104 20.26 30.39 -44.18
C VAL A 104 20.09 30.67 -45.68
N ALA A 105 18.88 30.51 -46.23
CA ALA A 105 18.63 30.79 -47.64
C ALA A 105 18.82 32.28 -47.98
N ILE A 106 18.41 33.19 -47.08
CA ILE A 106 18.60 34.64 -47.23
C ILE A 106 20.09 34.98 -47.17
N GLU A 107 20.84 34.44 -46.20
CA GLU A 107 22.29 34.66 -46.08
C GLU A 107 23.03 34.20 -47.34
N SER A 108 22.69 33.03 -47.87
CA SER A 108 23.25 32.52 -49.12
C SER A 108 22.95 33.45 -50.31
N ALA A 109 21.70 33.91 -50.44
CA ALA A 109 21.32 34.84 -51.50
C ALA A 109 22.04 36.20 -51.40
N ILE A 110 22.27 36.70 -50.18
CA ILE A 110 23.06 37.92 -49.95
C ILE A 110 24.50 37.72 -50.42
N LEU A 111 25.15 36.63 -50.03
CA LEU A 111 26.51 36.31 -50.47
C LEU A 111 26.64 36.22 -52.00
N ASP A 112 25.69 35.57 -52.66
CA ASP A 112 25.64 35.49 -54.13
C ASP A 112 25.50 36.87 -54.78
N LEU A 113 24.65 37.74 -54.22
CA LEU A 113 24.46 39.09 -54.72
C LEU A 113 25.70 39.95 -54.50
N GLU A 114 26.35 39.86 -53.34
CA GLU A 114 27.60 40.55 -53.03
C GLU A 114 28.73 40.11 -53.97
N ALA A 115 28.86 38.81 -54.26
CA ALA A 115 29.83 38.29 -55.22
C ALA A 115 29.59 38.84 -56.64
N LYS A 116 28.34 38.87 -57.09
CA LYS A 116 27.97 39.47 -58.40
C LYS A 116 28.27 40.96 -58.46
N LEU A 117 28.03 41.70 -57.38
CA LEU A 117 28.32 43.13 -57.29
C LEU A 117 29.82 43.42 -57.29
N GLY A 118 30.61 42.57 -56.63
CA GLY A 118 32.06 42.62 -56.64
C GLY A 118 32.66 42.33 -58.03
N ALA A 119 32.08 41.39 -58.78
CA ALA A 119 32.51 41.06 -60.14
C ALA A 119 32.11 42.11 -61.20
N ALA A 120 31.13 42.97 -60.90
CA ALA A 120 30.65 44.04 -61.79
C ALA A 120 31.39 45.38 -61.63
N LYS A 121 32.33 45.48 -60.67
CA LYS A 121 33.25 46.61 -60.49
C LYS A 121 34.58 46.33 -61.17
#